data_AF-A0A7S3Y3K1-F1
#
_entry.id   AF-A0A7S3Y3K1-F1
#
_cell.length_a   1.000
_cell.length_b   1.000
_cell.length_c   1.000
_cell.angle_alpha   90.00
_cell.angle_beta   90.00
_cell.angle_gamma   90.00
#
_symmetry.space_group_name_H-M   'P 1'
#
loop_
_entity.id
_entity.type
_entity.pdbx_description
1 polymer ?
#
loop_
_entity_poly.entity_id
_entity_poly.type
_entity_poly.pdbx_seq_one_letter_code
_entity_poly.pdbx_strand_id
1 'polypeptide(L)'
;QYARDILQKEMLPHVGTEEHCETKKAFFLGYMVHKMLMASLGRIEEDDRDHYGKKRLDLAGALLGGLFRVLFRKLTKDVRRYLQRCVDEGRPFNLTVAVKSRTITDGLRYSLATGNW
;
A
#
# COMPACT_ATOMS: atom_id res chain seq x y z
N GLN A 1 -14.80 -17.30 -5.74
CA GLN A 1 -14.22 -16.69 -4.53
C GLN A 1 -13.15 -15.66 -4.90
N TYR A 2 -12.09 -16.04 -5.61
CA TYR A 2 -11.03 -15.12 -6.07
C TYR A 2 -11.52 -13.84 -6.77
N ALA A 3 -12.46 -13.95 -7.71
CA ALA A 3 -13.02 -12.78 -8.40
C ALA A 3 -13.72 -11.79 -7.44
N ARG A 4 -14.38 -12.29 -6.39
CA ARG A 4 -15.02 -11.46 -5.38
C ARG A 4 -13.98 -10.71 -4.54
N ASP A 5 -12.88 -11.37 -4.18
CA ASP A 5 -11.78 -10.72 -3.45
C ASP A 5 -11.14 -9.58 -4.26
N ILE A 6 -10.96 -9.78 -5.57
CA ILE A 6 -10.47 -8.72 -6.47
C ILE A 6 -11.44 -7.54 -6.48
N LEU A 7 -12.74 -7.79 -6.67
CA LEU A 7 -13.74 -6.72 -6.71
C LEU A 7 -13.83 -5.96 -5.39
N GLN A 8 -13.58 -6.63 -4.26
CA GLN A 8 -13.62 -6.01 -2.94
C GLN A 8 -12.34 -5.24 -2.60
N LYS A 9 -11.15 -5.80 -2.83
CA LYS A 9 -9.89 -5.22 -2.35
C LYS A 9 -9.07 -4.48 -3.41
N GLU A 10 -9.14 -4.90 -4.67
CA GLU A 10 -8.30 -4.35 -5.74
C GLU A 10 -9.05 -3.33 -6.61
N MET A 11 -10.34 -3.56 -6.89
CA MET A 11 -11.14 -2.63 -7.69
C MET A 11 -11.55 -1.41 -6.85
N LEU A 12 -11.09 -0.22 -7.25
CA LEU A 12 -11.41 1.08 -6.60
C LEU A 12 -11.24 1.05 -5.06
N PRO A 13 -10.05 0.76 -4.52
CA PRO A 13 -9.84 0.56 -3.09
C PRO A 13 -10.09 1.82 -2.26
N HIS A 14 -9.92 2.99 -2.86
CA HIS A 14 -10.17 4.29 -2.21
C HIS A 14 -11.67 4.58 -1.98
N VAL A 15 -12.57 3.88 -2.67
CA VAL A 15 -14.03 4.00 -2.49
C VAL A 15 -14.51 3.09 -1.35
N GLY A 16 -13.84 1.96 -1.15
CA GLY A 16 -14.09 1.04 -0.04
C GLY A 16 -13.45 -0.33 -0.27
N THR A 17 -12.99 -0.97 0.80
CA THR A 17 -12.43 -2.33 0.78
C THR A 17 -13.24 -3.35 1.58
N GLU A 18 -14.37 -2.90 2.13
CA GLU A 18 -15.27 -3.70 2.94
C GLU A 18 -16.33 -4.39 2.08
N GLU A 19 -16.98 -5.40 2.66
CA GLU A 19 -18.15 -6.02 2.04
C GLU A 19 -19.29 -5.01 1.90
N HIS A 20 -20.16 -5.20 0.90
CA HIS A 20 -21.32 -4.34 0.63
C HIS A 20 -20.99 -2.91 0.13
N CYS A 21 -19.73 -2.64 -0.25
CA CYS A 21 -19.33 -1.40 -0.91
C CYS A 21 -19.47 -1.44 -2.45
N GLU A 22 -19.92 -2.55 -3.02
CA GLU A 22 -19.94 -2.80 -4.47
C GLU A 22 -20.84 -1.80 -5.20
N THR A 23 -21.98 -1.40 -4.63
CA THR A 23 -22.89 -0.42 -5.24
C THR A 23 -22.23 0.96 -5.38
N LYS A 24 -21.46 1.42 -4.38
CA LYS A 24 -20.72 2.70 -4.44
C LYS A 24 -19.66 2.66 -5.53
N LYS A 25 -18.95 1.52 -5.66
CA LYS A 25 -17.97 1.29 -6.73
C LYS A 25 -18.62 1.29 -8.11
N ALA A 26 -19.81 0.71 -8.25
CA ALA A 26 -20.56 0.72 -9.50
C ALA A 26 -20.93 2.15 -9.95
N PHE A 27 -21.39 3.00 -9.03
CA PHE A 27 -21.65 4.42 -9.34
C PHE A 27 -20.36 5.15 -9.77
N PHE A 28 -19.24 4.92 -9.08
CA PHE A 28 -17.98 5.55 -9.43
C PHE A 28 -17.45 5.09 -10.79
N LEU A 29 -17.60 3.80 -11.11
CA LEU A 29 -17.29 3.27 -12.44
C LEU A 29 -18.16 3.92 -13.52
N GLY A 30 -19.47 4.07 -13.26
CA GLY A 30 -20.37 4.79 -14.15
C GLY A 30 -19.93 6.23 -14.40
N TYR A 31 -19.48 6.93 -13.36
CA TYR A 31 -18.91 8.28 -13.47
C TYR A 31 -17.64 8.31 -14.35
N MET A 32 -16.74 7.35 -14.20
CA MET A 32 -15.53 7.25 -15.05
C MET A 32 -15.88 7.05 -16.53
N VAL A 33 -16.79 6.12 -16.83
CA VAL A 33 -17.26 5.85 -18.20
C VAL A 33 -17.97 7.07 -18.78
N HIS A 34 -18.80 7.73 -17.98
CA HIS A 34 -19.48 8.96 -18.39
C HIS A 34 -18.49 10.08 -18.77
N LYS A 35 -17.45 10.30 -17.95
CA LYS A 35 -16.39 11.26 -18.25
C LYS A 35 -15.67 10.93 -19.56
N MET A 36 -15.33 9.65 -19.78
CA MET A 36 -14.70 9.20 -21.03
C MET A 36 -15.60 9.48 -22.25
N LEU A 37 -16.90 9.17 -22.17
CA LEU A 37 -17.84 9.42 -23.25
C LEU A 37 -18.03 10.92 -23.54
N MET A 38 -18.06 11.75 -22.49
CA MET A 38 -18.14 13.21 -22.65
C MET A 38 -16.93 13.77 -23.40
N ALA A 39 -15.73 13.27 -23.11
CA ALA A 39 -14.51 13.66 -23.82
C ALA A 39 -14.53 13.20 -25.28
N SER A 40 -14.90 11.94 -25.52
CA SER A 40 -15.01 11.36 -26.88
C SER A 40 -16.02 12.11 -27.77
N LEU A 41 -17.13 12.56 -27.20
CA LEU A 41 -18.14 13.37 -27.91
C LEU A 41 -17.79 14.86 -28.01
N GLY A 42 -16.61 15.29 -27.51
CA GLY A 42 -16.17 16.69 -27.54
C GLY A 42 -16.95 17.63 -26.63
N ARG A 43 -17.67 17.10 -25.62
CA ARG A 43 -18.45 17.89 -24.66
C ARG A 43 -17.61 18.42 -23.50
N ILE A 44 -16.48 17.77 -23.24
CA ILE A 44 -15.43 18.24 -22.35
C ILE A 44 -14.09 18.08 -23.06
N GLU A 45 -13.13 18.95 -22.73
CA GLU A 45 -11.76 18.82 -23.20
C GLU A 45 -11.01 17.72 -22.43
N GLU A 46 -9.90 17.25 -23.02
CA GLU A 46 -9.01 16.29 -22.38
C GLU A 46 -8.28 16.91 -21.17
N ASP A 47 -7.95 16.08 -20.18
CA ASP A 47 -7.26 16.53 -18.99
C ASP A 47 -5.78 16.89 -19.28
N ASP A 48 -5.38 18.11 -18.93
CA ASP A 48 -3.97 18.54 -18.98
C ASP A 48 -3.12 17.77 -17.93
N ARG A 49 -2.10 17.06 -18.42
CA ARG A 49 -1.14 16.29 -17.59
C ARG A 49 -0.12 17.17 -16.89
N ASP A 50 0.13 18.36 -17.40
CA ASP A 50 1.13 19.29 -16.86
C ASP A 50 0.57 20.20 -15.77
N HIS A 51 -0.75 20.21 -15.59
CA HIS A 51 -1.42 20.95 -14.53
C HIS A 51 -0.91 20.57 -13.13
N TYR A 52 -0.10 21.45 -12.54
CA TYR A 52 0.54 21.23 -11.22
C TYR A 52 -0.47 21.04 -10.08
N GLY A 53 -1.68 21.60 -10.17
CA GLY A 53 -2.73 21.40 -9.15
C GLY A 53 -3.19 19.95 -8.99
N LYS A 54 -2.98 19.09 -10.01
CA LYS A 54 -3.27 17.65 -9.95
C LYS A 54 -2.05 16.82 -9.52
N LYS A 55 -0.86 17.42 -9.43
CA LYS A 55 0.37 16.79 -8.97
C LYS A 55 0.49 16.91 -7.45
N ARG A 56 1.09 15.90 -6.80
CA ARG A 56 1.35 15.89 -5.36
C ARG A 56 2.85 15.81 -5.10
N LEU A 57 3.34 16.60 -4.14
CA LEU A 57 4.72 16.56 -3.69
C LEU A 57 4.80 15.70 -2.43
N ASP A 58 5.43 14.53 -2.56
CA ASP A 58 5.73 13.68 -1.41
C ASP A 58 6.96 14.25 -0.68
N LEU A 59 6.70 14.89 0.45
CA LEU A 59 7.73 15.42 1.33
C LEU A 59 8.33 14.32 2.22
N ALA A 60 9.28 14.70 3.07
CA ALA A 60 9.98 13.79 3.99
C ALA A 60 9.03 12.87 4.78
N GLY A 61 7.88 13.37 5.22
CA GLY A 61 6.90 12.58 5.98
C GLY A 61 6.33 11.39 5.19
N ALA A 62 5.84 11.62 3.98
CA ALA A 62 5.27 10.57 3.13
C ALA A 62 6.34 9.53 2.74
N LEU A 63 7.54 10.02 2.38
CA LEU A 63 8.67 9.17 1.99
C LEU A 63 9.14 8.29 3.16
N LEU A 64 9.45 8.88 4.32
CA LEU A 64 9.88 8.14 5.50
C LEU A 64 8.80 7.17 6.00
N GLY A 65 7.52 7.57 5.93
CA GLY A 65 6.39 6.69 6.26
C GLY A 65 6.33 5.45 5.38
N GLY A 66 6.58 5.62 4.07
CA GLY A 66 6.69 4.51 3.11
C GLY A 66 7.80 3.53 3.48
N LEU A 67 9.01 4.02 3.73
CA LEU A 67 10.16 3.20 4.12
C LEU A 67 9.95 2.48 5.44
N PHE A 68 9.46 3.19 6.46
CA PHE A 68 9.16 2.60 7.74
C PHE A 68 8.15 1.46 7.61
N ARG A 69 7.08 1.63 6.81
CA ARG A 69 6.10 0.57 6.56
C ARG A 69 6.74 -0.67 5.94
N VAL A 70 7.67 -0.52 5.01
CA VAL A 70 8.39 -1.63 4.38
C VAL A 70 9.29 -2.35 5.40
N LEU A 71 10.11 -1.61 6.14
CA LEU A 71 11.02 -2.17 7.15
C LEU A 71 10.25 -2.85 8.30
N PHE A 72 9.14 -2.26 8.74
CA PHE A 72 8.31 -2.82 9.79
C PHE A 72 7.61 -4.12 9.35
N ARG A 73 7.13 -4.20 8.10
CA ARG A 73 6.60 -5.45 7.51
C ARG A 73 7.66 -6.54 7.43
N LYS A 74 8.92 -6.18 7.18
CA LYS A 74 10.05 -7.12 7.21
C LYS A 74 10.28 -7.64 8.63
N LEU A 75 10.31 -6.74 9.62
CA LEU A 75 10.44 -7.11 11.04
C LEU A 75 9.34 -8.09 11.49
N THR A 76 8.07 -7.82 11.18
CA THR A 76 6.97 -8.72 11.57
C THR A 76 7.06 -10.09 10.92
N LYS A 77 7.49 -10.16 9.65
CA LYS A 77 7.78 -11.44 8.96
C LYS A 77 8.93 -12.20 9.62
N ASP A 78 9.99 -11.52 10.02
CA ASP A 78 11.14 -12.14 10.68
C ASP A 78 10.77 -12.70 12.06
N VAL A 79 10.00 -11.95 12.86
CA VAL A 79 9.47 -12.41 14.16
C VAL A 79 8.57 -13.63 13.97
N ARG A 80 7.66 -13.60 12.99
CA ARG A 80 6.79 -14.75 12.67
C ARG A 80 7.60 -15.98 12.30
N ARG A 81 8.67 -15.82 11.49
CA ARG A 81 9.55 -16.93 11.10
C ARG A 81 10.31 -17.50 12.30
N TYR A 82 10.77 -16.65 13.22
CA TYR A 82 11.42 -17.11 14.44
C TYR A 82 10.46 -17.88 15.35
N LEU A 83 9.24 -17.37 15.53
CA LEU A 83 8.20 -18.06 16.29
C LEU A 83 7.91 -19.46 15.72
N GLN A 84 7.78 -19.58 14.40
CA GLN A 84 7.56 -20.88 13.75
C GLN A 84 8.67 -21.88 14.10
N ARG A 85 9.94 -21.48 14.04
CA ARG A 85 11.07 -22.34 14.41
C ARG A 85 11.04 -22.75 15.88
N CYS A 86 10.70 -21.85 16.78
CA CYS A 86 10.58 -22.19 18.21
C CYS A 86 9.50 -23.25 18.45
N VAL A 87 8.36 -23.13 17.75
CA VAL A 87 7.28 -24.11 17.81
C VAL A 87 7.72 -25.46 17.25
N ASP A 88 8.37 -25.46 16.08
CA ASP A 88 8.83 -26.69 15.42
C ASP A 88 9.89 -27.42 16.26
N GLU A 89 10.75 -26.69 16.99
CA GLU A 89 11.80 -27.23 17.85
C GLU A 89 11.31 -27.51 19.30
N GLY A 90 10.06 -27.18 19.64
CA GLY A 90 9.53 -27.31 21.00
C GLY A 90 10.21 -26.42 22.05
N ARG A 91 10.88 -25.34 21.62
CA ARG A 91 11.62 -24.42 22.50
C ARG A 91 10.73 -23.26 22.96
N PRO A 92 10.96 -22.72 24.18
CA PRO A 92 10.21 -21.56 24.65
C PRO A 92 10.51 -20.33 23.78
N PHE A 93 9.45 -19.67 23.31
CA PHE A 93 9.58 -18.45 22.52
C PHE A 93 10.05 -17.28 23.39
N ASN A 94 11.15 -16.64 22.96
CA ASN A 94 11.64 -15.42 23.60
C ASN A 94 11.51 -14.22 22.66
N LEU A 95 10.66 -13.26 23.04
CA LEU A 95 10.37 -12.07 22.25
C LEU A 95 11.59 -11.16 22.07
N THR A 96 12.44 -11.01 23.08
CA THR A 96 13.60 -10.09 23.01
C THR A 96 14.63 -10.57 21.99
N VAL A 97 14.76 -11.88 21.81
CA VAL A 97 15.61 -12.50 20.78
C VAL A 97 14.97 -12.41 19.39
N ALA A 98 13.64 -12.50 19.33
CA ALA A 98 12.88 -12.44 18.09
C ALA A 98 12.96 -11.05 17.43
N VAL A 99 12.91 -9.99 18.23
CA VAL A 99 12.88 -8.60 17.75
C VAL A 99 14.30 -8.11 17.47
N LYS A 100 14.68 -8.08 16.19
CA LYS A 100 15.97 -7.55 15.73
C LYS A 100 15.89 -6.05 15.47
N SER A 101 16.27 -5.23 16.45
CA SER A 101 16.25 -3.77 16.33
C SER A 101 17.06 -3.23 15.14
N ARG A 102 18.13 -3.93 14.75
CA ARG A 102 18.98 -3.58 13.60
C ARG A 102 18.22 -3.53 12.27
N THR A 103 17.15 -4.30 12.10
CA THR A 103 16.38 -4.32 10.84
C THR A 103 15.85 -2.94 10.46
N ILE A 104 15.41 -2.14 11.45
CA ILE A 104 14.91 -0.79 11.21
C ILE A 104 16.07 0.21 11.21
N THR A 105 16.94 0.16 12.22
CA THR A 105 18.06 1.12 12.37
C THR A 105 18.99 1.13 11.16
N ASP A 106 19.47 -0.04 10.74
CA ASP A 106 20.41 -0.14 9.62
C ASP A 106 19.71 0.10 8.27
N GLY A 107 18.45 -0.33 8.16
CA GLY A 107 17.62 -0.10 6.97
C GLY A 107 17.39 1.39 6.69
N LEU A 108 17.05 2.15 7.73
CA LEU A 108 16.91 3.61 7.63
C LEU A 108 18.25 4.27 7.28
N ARG A 109 19.34 3.88 7.95
CA ARG A 109 20.67 4.44 7.70
C ARG A 109 21.14 4.20 6.26
N TYR A 110 20.96 2.98 5.74
CA TYR A 110 21.33 2.64 4.37
C TYR A 110 20.54 3.44 3.34
N SER A 111 19.22 3.50 3.50
CA SER A 111 18.34 4.14 2.52
C SER A 111 18.57 5.64 2.44
N LEU A 112 18.79 6.27 3.60
CA LEU A 112 19.11 7.69 3.67
C LEU A 112 20.54 8.00 3.19
N ALA A 113 21.51 7.13 3.44
CA ALA A 113 22.90 7.35 3.02
C ALA A 113 23.13 7.14 1.52
N THR A 114 22.40 6.23 0.90
CA THR A 114 22.62 5.83 -0.50
C THR A 114 21.56 6.35 -1.46
N GLY A 115 20.39 6.77 -0.95
CA GLY A 115 19.24 7.14 -1.78
C GLY A 115 18.45 5.95 -2.34
N ASN A 116 18.79 4.72 -1.95
CA ASN A 116 18.05 3.51 -2.35
C ASN A 116 16.89 3.24 -1.38
N TRP A 117 15.67 3.10 -1.90
CA TRP A 117 14.45 2.87 -1.11
C TRP A 117 13.89 1.46 -1.30
#